data_AF-A0A7W7WAV9-F1
#
_entry.id   AF-A0A7W7WAV9-F1
#
_cell.length_a   1.000
_cell.length_b   1.000
_cell.length_c   1.000
_cell.angle_alpha   90.00
_cell.angle_beta   90.00
_cell.angle_gamma   90.00
#
_symmetry.space_group_name_H-M   'P 1'
#
loop_
_entity.id
_entity.type
_entity.pdbx_description
1 polymer ?
#
loop_
_entity_poly.entity_id
_entity_poly.type
_entity_poly.pdbx_seq_one_letter_code
_entity_poly.pdbx_strand_id
1 'polypeptide(L)'
;MLIIAGSAAFAGYEAVKRLINPQDVQALGFPLADPIVGLLITVAILFVLRDAAREIYHRLMDAVDPKLVAQAGHILTQVPEVERVGSVRLRWLGHVLRAEVDIVVRHDLSLLQAHAVAVEAEHRLIHDLPRLRAATVHADPDGPAGTDHHAVLPTHRQHGRKARSGRIVGSMCEHHPFAGVHGGNELLRALPKAARALMWVRILNALGAYALSFLAVLAGPELAPVALAVFGVTALASRWAGAFLLDRFSPRGVLAAGLAATGLALIALTLAQGPAQVLAAIALVGLAFELYEPASQELLARASSGEQRHATYAVMGVVLSAGGAAAGLLAAVLLPLGVRWLVAVDALTCLMAAAVAVVFLPREDGARGARGARRDTVGGRWRPPAALMRLTVAGTAFAVGYLAVMMYLPLALLERGAPAWVPGLTLAGAAILAPLALWAARRLLAGRAHGVILGVGTLLLAGLALVMALTTSTPLTIASYLACTAVNSVLLGRWQSVVADAAPEPDRPRWFAFQGSSWGVAQPAVPPLAALAGGVVGTAGAGAFLAAGVAFLLVPFILRRVTT
;
A
#
# COMPACT_ATOMS: atom_id res chain seq x y z
N MET A 1 26.61 28.46 -17.97
CA MET A 1 25.48 28.10 -17.09
C MET A 1 24.30 29.06 -17.18
N LEU A 2 24.50 30.39 -17.20
CA LEU A 2 23.40 31.37 -17.36
C LEU A 2 22.58 31.22 -18.66
N ILE A 3 23.23 30.86 -19.78
CA ILE A 3 22.53 30.62 -21.06
C ILE A 3 21.63 29.37 -20.97
N ILE A 4 22.11 28.29 -20.34
CA ILE A 4 21.35 27.04 -20.16
C ILE A 4 20.18 27.27 -19.20
N ALA A 5 20.40 28.00 -18.10
CA ALA A 5 19.33 28.37 -17.17
C ALA A 5 18.29 29.31 -17.81
N GLY A 6 18.73 30.26 -18.65
CA GLY A 6 17.86 31.14 -19.42
C GLY A 6 17.02 30.39 -20.46
N SER A 7 17.64 29.46 -21.19
CA SER A 7 16.92 28.60 -22.15
C SER A 7 15.91 27.68 -21.47
N ALA A 8 16.23 27.13 -20.30
CA ALA A 8 15.31 26.30 -19.52
C ALA A 8 14.13 27.11 -18.96
N ALA A 9 14.38 28.33 -18.47
CA ALA A 9 13.33 29.23 -17.99
C ALA A 9 12.41 29.69 -19.13
N PHE A 10 12.97 29.99 -20.31
CA PHE A 10 12.20 30.35 -21.49
C PHE A 10 11.37 29.18 -22.03
N ALA A 11 11.94 27.97 -22.07
CA ALA A 11 11.21 26.76 -22.45
C ALA A 11 10.07 26.43 -21.46
N GLY A 12 10.30 26.61 -20.16
CA GLY A 12 9.26 26.46 -19.13
C GLY A 12 8.15 27.51 -19.26
N TYR A 13 8.51 28.77 -19.55
CA TYR A 13 7.54 29.84 -19.79
C TYR A 13 6.67 29.58 -21.02
N GLU A 14 7.27 29.15 -22.14
CA GLU A 14 6.54 28.79 -23.36
C GLU A 14 5.68 27.54 -23.18
N ALA A 15 6.14 26.54 -22.40
CA ALA A 15 5.33 25.36 -22.08
C ALA A 15 4.07 25.73 -21.26
N VAL A 16 4.21 26.61 -20.26
CA VAL A 16 3.08 27.12 -19.47
C VAL A 16 2.14 27.94 -20.34
N LYS A 17 2.68 28.78 -21.23
CA LYS A 17 1.87 29.60 -22.15
C LYS A 17 1.07 28.75 -23.15
N ARG A 18 1.65 27.66 -23.66
CA ARG A 18 0.95 26.68 -24.52
C ARG A 18 -0.08 25.84 -23.76
N LEU A 19 0.12 25.62 -22.47
CA LEU A 19 -0.86 24.98 -21.59
C LEU A 19 -2.07 25.91 -21.32
N ILE A 20 -1.84 27.22 -21.25
CA ILE A 20 -2.86 28.24 -21.01
C ILE A 20 -3.64 28.57 -22.29
N ASN A 21 -2.97 28.58 -23.45
CA ASN A 21 -3.57 28.75 -24.77
C ASN A 21 -3.24 27.53 -25.65
N PRO A 22 -3.99 26.42 -25.55
CA PRO A 22 -3.82 25.30 -26.46
C PRO A 22 -4.10 25.79 -27.90
N GLN A 23 -3.07 25.78 -28.73
CA GLN A 23 -3.19 26.06 -30.16
C GLN A 23 -3.49 24.72 -30.84
N ASP A 24 -4.61 24.62 -31.54
CA ASP A 24 -4.93 23.45 -32.37
C ASP A 24 -3.86 23.30 -33.47
N VAL A 25 -2.96 22.32 -33.31
CA VAL A 25 -1.99 21.94 -34.37
C VAL A 25 -2.70 21.05 -35.41
N GLN A 26 -3.91 21.42 -35.81
CA GLN A 26 -4.62 20.77 -36.92
C GLN A 26 -4.03 21.15 -38.29
N ALA A 27 -3.08 22.10 -38.35
CA ALA A 27 -2.50 22.62 -39.58
C ALA A 27 -1.45 21.71 -40.26
N LEU A 28 -1.09 20.55 -39.69
CA LEU A 28 0.00 19.69 -40.22
C LEU A 28 -0.43 18.29 -40.67
N GLY A 29 -1.72 17.94 -40.63
CA GLY A 29 -2.24 16.72 -41.26
C GLY A 29 -1.85 15.39 -40.61
N PHE A 30 -1.17 15.41 -39.45
CA PHE A 30 -0.77 14.21 -38.70
C PHE A 30 -1.54 14.10 -37.36
N PRO A 31 -2.75 13.49 -37.34
CA PRO A 31 -3.58 13.39 -36.13
C PRO A 31 -2.95 12.56 -34.98
N LEU A 32 -1.92 11.76 -35.27
CA LEU A 32 -1.19 10.96 -34.28
C LEU A 32 0.03 11.69 -33.68
N ALA A 33 0.44 12.84 -34.22
CA ALA A 33 1.63 13.54 -33.74
C ALA A 33 1.46 14.09 -32.31
N ASP A 34 0.29 14.64 -32.01
CA ASP A 34 0.00 15.28 -30.73
C ASP A 34 -0.04 14.27 -29.55
N PRO A 35 -0.69 13.09 -29.66
CA PRO A 35 -0.61 12.04 -28.64
C PRO A 35 0.81 11.47 -28.44
N ILE A 36 1.60 11.33 -29.51
CA ILE A 36 2.98 10.80 -29.42
C ILE A 36 3.88 11.78 -28.68
N VAL A 37 3.77 13.08 -28.99
CA VAL A 37 4.52 14.13 -28.31
C VAL A 37 4.10 14.22 -26.83
N GLY A 38 2.79 14.13 -26.54
CA GLY A 38 2.28 14.05 -25.17
C GLY A 38 2.82 12.85 -24.39
N LEU A 39 2.96 11.68 -25.03
CA LEU A 39 3.56 10.48 -24.43
C LEU A 39 5.04 10.68 -24.14
N LEU A 40 5.79 11.23 -25.08
CA LEU A 40 7.22 11.50 -24.93
C LEU A 40 7.48 12.51 -23.80
N ILE A 41 6.67 13.57 -23.71
CA ILE A 41 6.75 14.57 -22.63
C ILE A 41 6.41 13.92 -21.29
N THR A 42 5.37 13.08 -21.23
CA THR A 42 4.99 12.36 -20.00
C THR A 42 6.12 11.46 -19.50
N VAL A 43 6.75 10.68 -20.41
CA VAL A 43 7.91 9.84 -20.06
C VAL A 43 9.07 10.70 -19.55
N ALA A 44 9.37 11.82 -20.23
CA ALA A 44 10.42 12.73 -19.80
C ALA A 44 10.16 13.33 -18.40
N ILE A 45 8.91 13.77 -18.14
CA ILE A 45 8.50 14.28 -16.82
C ILE A 45 8.68 13.19 -15.75
N LEU A 46 8.26 11.95 -16.01
CA LEU A 46 8.41 10.85 -15.05
C LEU A 46 9.87 10.54 -14.72
N PHE A 47 10.78 10.62 -15.69
CA PHE A 47 12.22 10.48 -15.44
C PHE A 47 12.76 11.61 -14.57
N VAL A 48 12.43 12.87 -14.91
CA VAL A 48 12.86 14.04 -14.13
C VAL A 48 12.28 14.00 -12.71
N LEU A 49 11.01 13.62 -12.56
CA LEU A 49 10.36 13.50 -11.25
C LEU A 49 10.99 12.40 -10.41
N ARG A 50 11.36 11.26 -11.03
CA ARG A 50 12.06 10.17 -10.37
C ARG A 50 13.41 10.63 -9.82
N ASP A 51 14.17 11.38 -10.60
CA ASP A 51 15.51 11.84 -10.20
C ASP A 51 15.43 12.94 -9.14
N ALA A 52 14.53 13.91 -9.30
CA ALA A 52 14.28 14.95 -8.30
C ALA A 52 13.74 14.37 -6.98
N ALA A 53 12.80 13.42 -7.05
CA ALA A 53 12.30 12.72 -5.88
C ALA A 53 13.40 11.93 -5.18
N ARG A 54 14.28 11.25 -5.93
CA ARG A 54 15.42 10.52 -5.37
C ARG A 54 16.42 11.44 -4.67
N GLU A 55 16.70 12.61 -5.23
CA GLU A 55 17.66 13.56 -4.66
C GLU A 55 17.12 14.23 -3.40
N ILE A 56 15.86 14.69 -3.42
CA ILE A 56 15.16 15.24 -2.24
C ILE A 56 15.05 14.15 -1.16
N TYR A 57 14.78 12.91 -1.57
CA TYR A 57 14.71 11.76 -0.70
C TYR A 57 16.06 11.47 0.00
N HIS A 58 17.20 11.55 -0.70
CA HIS A 58 18.51 11.35 -0.08
C HIS A 58 18.89 12.49 0.88
N ARG A 59 18.53 13.73 0.55
CA ARG A 59 18.80 14.91 1.39
C ARG A 59 17.95 14.95 2.67
N LEU A 60 16.77 14.34 2.66
CA LEU A 60 15.88 14.25 3.84
C LEU A 60 16.19 13.05 4.76
N MET A 61 17.03 12.11 4.35
CA MET A 61 17.08 10.76 4.96
C MET A 61 18.31 10.43 5.80
N ASP A 62 19.28 11.33 6.03
CA ASP A 62 20.43 11.11 6.92
C ASP A 62 21.03 9.68 6.83
N ALA A 63 21.26 9.19 5.62
CA ALA A 63 21.91 7.90 5.43
C ALA A 63 23.36 7.99 5.93
N VAL A 64 23.78 7.08 6.82
CA VAL A 64 25.20 6.93 7.19
C VAL A 64 25.95 6.48 5.92
N ASP A 65 26.97 7.24 5.51
CA ASP A 65 27.77 6.93 4.32
C ASP A 65 28.34 5.50 4.43
N PRO A 66 28.10 4.61 3.45
CA PRO A 66 28.68 3.27 3.43
C PRO A 66 30.20 3.23 3.62
N LYS A 67 30.91 4.30 3.25
CA LYS A 67 32.35 4.43 3.49
C LYS A 67 32.70 4.46 4.98
N LEU A 68 31.86 5.07 5.82
CA LEU A 68 32.06 5.09 7.27
C LEU A 68 31.85 3.71 7.90
N VAL A 69 30.91 2.91 7.39
CA VAL A 69 30.71 1.52 7.83
C VAL A 69 31.92 0.66 7.46
N ALA A 70 32.42 0.82 6.23
CA ALA A 70 33.62 0.11 5.78
C ALA A 70 34.87 0.53 6.58
N GLN A 71 35.01 1.83 6.88
CA GLN A 71 36.10 2.36 7.69
C GLN A 71 36.06 1.82 9.12
N ALA A 72 34.88 1.76 9.76
CA ALA A 72 34.71 1.14 11.07
C ALA A 72 35.14 -0.33 11.08
N GLY A 73 34.75 -1.09 10.05
CA GLY A 73 35.20 -2.47 9.87
C GLY A 73 36.73 -2.58 9.73
N HIS A 74 37.36 -1.67 8.99
CA HIS A 74 38.82 -1.67 8.82
C HIS A 74 39.56 -1.35 10.12
N ILE A 75 39.09 -0.35 10.89
CA ILE A 75 39.66 -0.01 12.20
C ILE A 75 39.62 -1.24 13.13
N LEU A 76 38.51 -1.96 13.14
CA LEU A 76 38.33 -3.15 13.99
C LEU A 76 39.24 -4.32 13.58
N THR A 77 39.54 -4.47 12.28
CA THR A 77 40.52 -5.50 11.84
C THR A 77 41.96 -5.20 12.26
N GLN A 78 42.25 -3.98 12.70
CA GLN A 78 43.59 -3.59 13.16
C GLN A 78 43.76 -3.70 14.68
N VAL A 79 42.70 -4.03 15.42
CA VAL A 79 42.76 -4.26 16.86
C VAL A 79 43.41 -5.63 17.12
N PRO A 80 44.50 -5.71 17.90
CA PRO A 80 45.12 -6.98 18.27
C PRO A 80 44.11 -7.93 18.93
N GLU A 81 44.23 -9.24 18.67
CA GLU A 81 43.38 -10.29 19.22
C GLU A 81 41.93 -10.34 18.70
N VAL A 82 41.54 -9.45 17.78
CA VAL A 82 40.32 -9.60 16.97
C VAL A 82 40.58 -10.55 15.82
N GLU A 83 39.97 -11.74 15.85
CA GLU A 83 40.11 -12.74 14.79
C GLU A 83 39.19 -12.45 13.61
N ARG A 84 37.99 -11.93 13.91
CA ARG A 84 37.00 -11.59 12.88
C ARG A 84 36.08 -10.49 13.35
N VAL A 85 35.79 -9.56 12.45
CA VAL A 85 34.73 -8.56 12.66
C VAL A 85 33.39 -9.17 12.26
N GLY A 86 32.43 -9.12 13.17
CA GLY A 86 31.05 -9.55 12.98
C GLY A 86 30.19 -8.45 12.37
N SER A 87 29.03 -8.15 12.97
CA SER A 87 28.16 -7.09 12.45
C SER A 87 28.67 -5.71 12.88
N VAL A 88 28.73 -4.75 11.95
CA VAL A 88 29.03 -3.34 12.24
C VAL A 88 27.80 -2.52 11.88
N ARG A 89 27.21 -1.85 12.87
CA ARG A 89 26.03 -1.01 12.71
C ARG A 89 26.33 0.40 13.18
N LEU A 90 26.16 1.37 12.29
CA LEU A 90 26.31 2.79 12.58
C LEU A 90 24.96 3.49 12.46
N ARG A 91 24.69 4.44 13.36
CA ARG A 91 23.45 5.23 13.36
C ARG A 91 23.70 6.68 13.76
N TRP A 92 23.06 7.61 13.05
CA TRP A 92 23.00 9.02 13.46
C TRP A 92 22.00 9.20 14.62
N LEU A 93 22.44 9.93 15.64
CA LEU A 93 21.62 10.43 16.75
C LEU A 93 21.78 11.96 16.79
N GLY A 94 20.92 12.67 16.06
CA GLY A 94 21.10 14.10 15.81
C GLY A 94 22.31 14.34 14.90
N HIS A 95 23.31 15.08 15.38
CA HIS A 95 24.54 15.40 14.62
C HIS A 95 25.74 14.48 14.98
N VAL A 96 25.54 13.42 15.76
CA VAL A 96 26.59 12.50 16.21
C VAL A 96 26.30 11.05 15.80
N LEU A 97 27.34 10.27 15.56
CA LEU A 97 27.28 8.84 15.23
C LEU A 97 27.39 7.98 16.50
N ARG A 98 26.69 6.85 16.49
CA ARG A 98 26.83 5.77 17.48
C ARG A 98 27.01 4.42 16.77
N ALA A 99 27.87 3.57 17.32
CA ALA A 99 28.20 2.26 16.76
C ALA A 99 27.74 1.11 17.67
N GLU A 100 27.29 0.02 17.05
CA GLU A 100 27.09 -1.29 17.67
C GLU A 100 27.87 -2.30 16.84
N VAL A 101 28.76 -3.05 17.49
CA VAL A 101 29.76 -3.88 16.81
C VAL A 101 29.89 -5.22 17.50
N ASP A 102 29.95 -6.29 16.72
CA ASP A 102 30.35 -7.62 17.19
C ASP A 102 31.77 -7.93 16.72
N ILE A 103 32.62 -8.41 17.62
CA ILE A 103 33.97 -8.91 17.33
C ILE A 103 34.10 -10.34 17.82
N VAL A 104 34.88 -11.14 17.11
CA VAL A 104 35.24 -12.50 17.50
C VAL A 104 36.66 -12.50 18.01
N VAL A 105 36.85 -13.06 19.21
CA VAL A 105 38.14 -13.19 19.89
C VAL A 105 38.41 -14.65 20.22
N ARG A 106 39.66 -15.03 20.46
CA ARG A 106 39.99 -16.43 20.78
C ARG A 106 39.30 -16.92 22.05
N HIS A 107 38.87 -18.18 22.05
CA HIS A 107 38.21 -18.82 23.19
C HIS A 107 39.13 -19.09 24.39
N ASP A 108 40.47 -19.03 24.21
CA ASP A 108 41.46 -19.25 25.25
C ASP A 108 41.79 -17.98 26.06
N LEU A 109 41.23 -16.83 25.68
CA LEU A 109 41.38 -15.59 26.43
C LEU A 109 40.58 -15.64 27.73
N SER A 110 41.18 -15.13 28.80
CA SER A 110 40.43 -14.84 30.02
C SER A 110 39.39 -13.76 29.76
N LEU A 111 38.31 -13.75 30.55
CA LEU A 111 37.28 -12.71 30.48
C LEU A 111 37.86 -11.30 30.57
N LEU A 112 38.91 -11.11 31.39
CA LEU A 112 39.56 -9.83 31.58
C LEU A 112 40.36 -9.38 30.34
N GLN A 113 40.98 -10.33 29.63
CA GLN A 113 41.64 -10.07 28.35
C GLN A 113 40.62 -9.78 27.24
N ALA A 114 39.56 -10.58 27.12
CA ALA A 114 38.49 -10.34 26.14
C ALA A 114 37.80 -8.97 26.36
N HIS A 115 37.60 -8.56 27.62
CA HIS A 115 37.10 -7.23 27.94
C HIS A 115 38.07 -6.12 27.54
N ALA A 116 39.38 -6.31 27.76
CA ALA A 116 40.40 -5.35 27.32
C ALA A 116 40.41 -5.16 25.79
N VAL A 117 40.23 -6.25 25.02
CA VAL A 117 40.11 -6.18 23.55
C VAL A 117 38.86 -5.40 23.13
N ALA A 118 37.72 -5.63 23.78
CA ALA A 118 36.48 -4.89 23.50
C ALA A 118 36.61 -3.38 23.80
N VAL A 119 37.28 -3.03 24.90
CA VAL A 119 37.54 -1.64 25.29
C VAL A 119 38.50 -0.97 24.31
N GLU A 120 39.57 -1.66 23.87
CA GLU A 120 40.49 -1.13 22.85
C GLU A 120 39.79 -0.92 21.50
N ALA A 121 38.89 -1.84 21.12
CA ALA A 121 38.07 -1.69 19.92
C ALA A 121 37.11 -0.49 20.00
N GLU A 122 36.46 -0.27 21.15
CA GLU A 122 35.63 0.91 21.39
C GLU A 122 36.47 2.20 21.30
N HIS A 123 37.63 2.23 21.95
CA HIS A 123 38.54 3.37 21.95
C HIS A 123 39.01 3.74 20.54
N ARG A 124 39.48 2.76 19.76
CA ARG A 124 39.92 2.95 18.36
C ARG A 124 38.80 3.47 17.47
N LEU A 125 37.60 2.93 17.61
CA LEU A 125 36.44 3.39 16.84
C LEU A 125 36.09 4.86 17.15
N ILE A 126 36.11 5.25 18.42
CA ILE A 126 35.80 6.64 18.82
C ILE A 126 36.90 7.60 18.34
N HIS A 127 38.16 7.16 18.36
CA HIS A 127 39.30 7.98 17.95
C HIS A 127 39.40 8.16 16.43
N ASP A 128 39.25 7.07 15.66
CA ASP A 128 39.56 7.05 14.24
C ASP A 128 38.34 7.24 13.32
N LEU A 129 37.12 7.14 13.87
CA LEU A 129 35.88 7.36 13.12
C LEU A 129 35.31 8.77 13.39
N PRO A 130 35.26 9.65 12.37
CA PRO A 130 34.81 11.02 12.58
C PRO A 130 33.35 11.08 13.05
N ARG A 131 33.10 11.93 14.06
CA ARG A 131 31.77 12.19 14.68
C ARG A 131 31.17 11.02 15.44
N LEU A 132 31.91 9.91 15.64
CA LEU A 132 31.49 8.83 16.52
C LEU A 132 31.67 9.24 17.98
N ARG A 133 30.60 9.15 18.79
CA ARG A 133 30.63 9.55 20.21
C ARG A 133 30.65 8.37 21.18
N ALA A 134 30.14 7.22 20.75
CA ALA A 134 30.08 6.01 21.58
C ALA A 134 30.00 4.77 20.67
N ALA A 135 30.62 3.67 21.10
CA ALA A 135 30.52 2.37 20.46
C ALA A 135 30.22 1.29 21.50
N THR A 136 29.30 0.38 21.22
CA THR A 136 29.07 -0.80 22.07
C THR A 136 29.65 -2.01 21.36
N VAL A 137 30.66 -2.64 21.98
CA VAL A 137 31.39 -3.77 21.40
C VAL A 137 31.02 -5.06 22.13
N HIS A 138 30.44 -6.01 21.41
CA HIS A 138 30.15 -7.36 21.88
C HIS A 138 31.28 -8.30 21.45
N ALA A 139 31.90 -9.00 22.41
CA ALA A 139 32.98 -9.95 22.14
C ALA A 139 32.46 -11.39 22.23
N ASP A 140 32.48 -12.08 21.09
CA ASP A 140 32.14 -13.50 20.97
C ASP A 140 33.41 -14.37 20.98
N PRO A 141 33.44 -15.48 21.73
CA PRO A 141 34.57 -16.41 21.69
C PRO A 141 34.54 -17.29 20.42
N ASP A 142 35.70 -17.52 19.80
CA ASP A 142 35.87 -18.49 18.70
C ASP A 142 35.97 -19.93 19.24
N GLY A 143 34.83 -20.50 19.65
CA GLY A 143 34.77 -21.84 20.24
C GLY A 143 35.03 -22.99 19.23
N PRO A 144 35.26 -24.23 19.72
CA PRO A 144 35.42 -25.42 18.87
C PRO A 144 34.26 -25.57 17.87
N ALA A 145 34.56 -26.11 16.68
CA ALA A 145 33.56 -26.25 15.61
C ALA A 145 32.28 -26.97 16.10
N GLY A 146 31.17 -26.24 16.21
CA GLY A 146 29.86 -26.76 16.60
C GLY A 146 29.29 -26.25 17.92
N THR A 147 30.04 -25.52 18.75
CA THR A 147 29.48 -24.84 19.94
C THR A 147 28.90 -23.48 19.57
N ASP A 148 27.58 -23.35 19.60
CA ASP A 148 26.88 -22.06 19.52
C ASP A 148 26.63 -21.53 20.93
N HIS A 149 27.42 -20.55 21.37
CA HIS A 149 27.28 -19.91 22.68
C HIS A 149 25.95 -19.15 22.82
N HIS A 150 25.24 -18.94 21.71
CA HIS A 150 23.92 -18.32 21.67
C HIS A 150 22.78 -19.34 21.58
N ALA A 151 23.05 -20.66 21.74
CA ALA A 151 22.07 -21.75 21.61
C ALA A 151 20.92 -21.76 22.63
N VAL A 152 20.99 -20.94 23.69
CA VAL A 152 19.87 -20.69 24.63
C VAL A 152 19.00 -19.49 24.22
N LEU A 153 19.52 -18.60 23.38
CA LEU A 153 18.80 -17.47 22.81
C LEU A 153 17.96 -17.77 21.55
N PRO A 154 17.89 -18.98 20.93
CA PRO A 154 17.10 -19.20 19.72
C PRO A 154 15.63 -18.95 19.96
N THR A 155 15.03 -19.29 21.09
CA THR A 155 13.61 -18.98 21.34
C THR A 155 13.31 -17.47 21.40
N HIS A 156 14.33 -16.64 21.67
CA HIS A 156 14.25 -15.18 21.61
C HIS A 156 14.84 -14.59 20.31
N ARG A 157 15.60 -15.36 19.54
CA ARG A 157 16.26 -14.99 18.26
C ARG A 157 15.73 -15.74 17.02
N GLN A 158 14.73 -16.63 17.15
CA GLN A 158 14.12 -17.44 16.07
C GLN A 158 13.08 -16.64 15.26
N HIS A 159 13.55 -15.58 14.65
CA HIS A 159 13.41 -15.43 13.21
C HIS A 159 14.87 -15.20 12.83
N GLY A 160 15.76 -16.18 12.67
CA GLY A 160 15.59 -17.46 11.99
C GLY A 160 16.94 -18.11 11.60
N ARG A 161 16.94 -18.89 10.51
CA ARG A 161 17.78 -20.05 10.14
C ARG A 161 17.41 -21.36 10.86
N LYS A 162 16.88 -22.31 10.08
CA LYS A 162 17.03 -23.76 10.31
C LYS A 162 18.12 -24.30 9.39
N ALA A 163 18.93 -25.19 9.96
CA ALA A 163 20.07 -25.84 9.35
C ALA A 163 19.74 -26.67 8.10
N ARG A 164 20.61 -26.60 7.09
CA ARG A 164 20.90 -27.71 6.16
C ARG A 164 22.41 -27.93 6.14
N SER A 165 22.80 -29.15 6.50
CA SER A 165 24.14 -29.69 6.35
C SER A 165 24.49 -29.78 4.86
N GLY A 166 25.72 -29.41 4.51
CA GLY A 166 26.34 -29.73 3.23
C GLY A 166 26.45 -28.59 2.22
N ARG A 167 27.62 -27.92 2.25
CA ARG A 167 28.31 -27.23 1.15
C ARG A 167 27.71 -25.89 0.61
N ILE A 168 28.62 -24.92 0.47
CA ILE A 168 28.60 -23.74 -0.43
C ILE A 168 27.81 -22.49 0.05
N VAL A 169 28.59 -21.41 0.22
CA VAL A 169 28.29 -19.98 0.01
C VAL A 169 27.14 -19.34 0.80
N GLY A 170 27.51 -18.32 1.58
CA GLY A 170 26.77 -17.05 1.62
C GLY A 170 25.54 -16.96 2.52
N SER A 171 25.75 -16.25 3.63
CA SER A 171 24.91 -15.15 4.12
C SER A 171 23.66 -15.39 4.99
N MET A 172 23.46 -14.34 5.81
CA MET A 172 22.23 -13.77 6.38
C MET A 172 21.70 -14.31 7.71
N CYS A 173 22.08 -13.58 8.77
CA CYS A 173 21.36 -13.43 10.05
C CYS A 173 20.28 -12.35 9.94
N GLU A 174 19.22 -12.54 10.71
CA GLU A 174 17.98 -11.75 10.71
C GLU A 174 18.01 -10.51 11.61
N HIS A 175 17.25 -9.51 11.15
CA HIS A 175 17.07 -8.18 11.70
C HIS A 175 15.79 -8.07 12.57
N HIS A 176 15.82 -7.20 13.59
CA HIS A 176 14.61 -6.52 14.05
C HIS A 176 14.01 -5.73 12.87
N PRO A 177 12.81 -6.05 12.33
CA PRO A 177 12.51 -5.66 10.95
C PRO A 177 12.11 -4.19 10.73
N PHE A 178 11.96 -3.37 11.79
CA PHE A 178 11.37 -2.03 11.64
C PHE A 178 12.06 -0.87 12.38
N ALA A 179 13.16 -1.12 13.12
CA ALA A 179 13.94 -0.07 13.77
C ALA A 179 15.08 0.41 12.85
N GLY A 180 14.74 1.05 11.72
CA GLY A 180 15.74 1.58 10.78
C GLY A 180 15.35 1.59 9.31
N VAL A 181 14.06 1.43 8.98
CA VAL A 181 13.61 1.32 7.57
C VAL A 181 13.54 2.71 6.94
N HIS A 182 14.40 2.97 5.96
CA HIS A 182 14.73 4.28 5.43
C HIS A 182 14.66 4.27 3.88
N GLY A 183 13.51 3.80 3.33
CA GLY A 183 13.04 4.10 1.97
C GLY A 183 11.89 3.27 1.43
N GLY A 184 11.24 3.74 0.35
CA GLY A 184 10.10 3.02 -0.27
C GLY A 184 10.47 1.61 -0.74
N ASN A 185 11.71 1.43 -1.23
CA ASN A 185 12.25 0.11 -1.56
C ASN A 185 12.61 -0.73 -0.31
N GLU A 186 13.01 -0.10 0.80
CA GLU A 186 13.26 -0.80 2.06
C GLU A 186 11.96 -1.19 2.79
N LEU A 187 10.91 -0.38 2.63
CA LEU A 187 9.56 -0.63 3.12
C LEU A 187 9.01 -1.96 2.58
N LEU A 188 9.25 -2.23 1.30
CA LEU A 188 8.89 -3.49 0.64
C LEU A 188 9.84 -4.64 1.00
N ARG A 189 11.14 -4.35 1.24
CA ARG A 189 12.15 -5.37 1.60
C ARG A 189 12.01 -5.85 3.05
N ALA A 190 11.55 -5.00 3.96
CA ALA A 190 11.28 -5.34 5.35
C ALA A 190 10.10 -6.31 5.52
N LEU A 191 9.27 -6.48 4.48
CA LEU A 191 8.13 -7.38 4.53
C LEU A 191 8.52 -8.83 4.28
N PRO A 192 7.79 -9.78 4.91
CA PRO A 192 7.90 -11.21 4.61
C PRO A 192 7.79 -11.49 3.11
N LYS A 193 8.58 -12.45 2.61
CA LYS A 193 8.67 -12.77 1.17
C LYS A 193 7.29 -13.04 0.54
N ALA A 194 6.40 -13.73 1.26
CA ALA A 194 5.04 -14.02 0.81
C ALA A 194 4.18 -12.75 0.68
N ALA A 195 4.24 -11.84 1.66
CA ALA A 195 3.53 -10.55 1.61
C ALA A 195 4.05 -9.68 0.45
N ARG A 196 5.37 -9.68 0.21
CA ARG A 196 5.98 -8.94 -0.89
C ARG A 196 5.59 -9.50 -2.27
N ALA A 197 5.57 -10.81 -2.42
CA ALA A 197 5.09 -11.45 -3.64
C ALA A 197 3.62 -11.11 -3.92
N LEU A 198 2.78 -11.14 -2.88
CA LEU A 198 1.38 -10.73 -2.98
C LEU A 198 1.24 -9.24 -3.36
N MET A 199 2.08 -8.36 -2.82
CA MET A 199 2.09 -6.94 -3.22
C MET A 199 2.39 -6.75 -4.70
N TRP A 200 3.37 -7.49 -5.26
CA TRP A 200 3.64 -7.41 -6.70
C TRP A 200 2.47 -7.87 -7.56
N VAL A 201 1.80 -8.96 -7.16
CA VAL A 201 0.56 -9.43 -7.80
C VAL A 201 -0.50 -8.32 -7.78
N ARG A 202 -0.68 -7.68 -6.62
CA ARG A 202 -1.68 -6.61 -6.43
C ARG A 202 -1.33 -5.34 -7.20
N ILE A 203 -0.06 -4.94 -7.27
CA ILE A 203 0.41 -3.81 -8.11
C ILE A 203 0.07 -4.08 -9.57
N LEU A 204 0.44 -5.27 -10.06
CA LEU A 204 0.22 -5.63 -11.45
C LEU A 204 -1.26 -5.61 -11.82
N ASN A 205 -2.12 -6.14 -10.96
CA ASN A 205 -3.56 -6.06 -11.14
C ASN A 205 -4.10 -4.62 -11.04
N ALA A 206 -3.57 -3.80 -10.13
CA ALA A 206 -4.01 -2.41 -9.95
C ALA A 206 -3.65 -1.52 -11.15
N LEU A 207 -2.57 -1.83 -11.89
CA LEU A 207 -2.19 -1.11 -13.10
C LEU A 207 -3.24 -1.21 -14.22
N GLY A 208 -3.98 -2.32 -14.29
CA GLY A 208 -5.03 -2.56 -15.28
C GLY A 208 -6.40 -2.03 -14.88
N ALA A 209 -6.66 -1.79 -13.59
CA ALA A 209 -7.99 -1.66 -12.99
C ALA A 209 -8.80 -0.38 -13.36
N TYR A 210 -8.61 0.19 -14.55
CA TYR A 210 -9.37 1.32 -15.09
C TYR A 210 -10.61 0.88 -15.87
N ALA A 211 -10.76 -0.38 -16.30
CA ALA A 211 -11.91 -0.82 -17.11
C ALA A 211 -13.25 -0.54 -16.42
N LEU A 212 -13.26 -0.60 -15.09
CA LEU A 212 -14.43 -0.31 -14.24
C LEU A 212 -14.97 1.11 -14.44
N SER A 213 -14.07 2.08 -14.56
CA SER A 213 -14.42 3.49 -14.76
C SER A 213 -15.10 3.75 -16.11
N PHE A 214 -14.99 2.80 -17.05
CA PHE A 214 -15.54 2.91 -18.40
C PHE A 214 -16.67 1.91 -18.69
N LEU A 215 -17.15 1.14 -17.71
CA LEU A 215 -18.26 0.19 -17.94
C LEU A 215 -19.53 0.87 -18.45
N ALA A 216 -19.87 2.04 -17.90
CA ALA A 216 -20.99 2.85 -18.37
C ALA A 216 -20.81 3.31 -19.83
N VAL A 217 -19.58 3.69 -20.20
CA VAL A 217 -19.24 4.12 -21.57
C VAL A 217 -19.34 2.94 -22.53
N LEU A 218 -18.86 1.76 -22.14
CA LEU A 218 -18.94 0.53 -22.94
C LEU A 218 -20.37 0.02 -23.13
N ALA A 219 -21.23 0.18 -22.12
CA ALA A 219 -22.64 -0.18 -22.19
C ALA A 219 -23.47 0.78 -23.05
N GLY A 220 -23.02 2.03 -23.17
CA GLY A 220 -23.77 3.11 -23.82
C GLY A 220 -24.75 3.80 -22.86
N PRO A 221 -25.21 5.02 -23.21
CA PRO A 221 -25.95 5.89 -22.30
C PRO A 221 -27.28 5.28 -21.82
N GLU A 222 -27.97 4.52 -22.67
CA GLU A 222 -29.24 3.89 -22.32
C GLU A 222 -29.09 2.76 -21.30
N LEU A 223 -27.99 1.99 -21.39
CA LEU A 223 -27.75 0.82 -20.54
C LEU A 223 -26.77 1.09 -19.40
N ALA A 224 -26.14 2.26 -19.34
CA ALA A 224 -25.16 2.61 -18.31
C ALA A 224 -25.66 2.38 -16.87
N PRO A 225 -26.89 2.80 -16.48
CA PRO A 225 -27.39 2.53 -15.12
C PRO A 225 -27.56 1.04 -14.85
N VAL A 226 -28.08 0.30 -15.82
CA VAL A 226 -28.29 -1.16 -15.72
C VAL A 226 -26.95 -1.88 -15.62
N ALA A 227 -25.98 -1.51 -16.46
CA ALA A 227 -24.65 -2.09 -16.47
C ALA A 227 -23.92 -1.90 -15.12
N LEU A 228 -23.95 -0.68 -14.56
CA LEU A 228 -23.36 -0.41 -13.26
C LEU A 228 -24.08 -1.14 -12.13
N ALA A 229 -25.42 -1.24 -12.18
CA ALA A 229 -26.20 -2.00 -11.20
C ALA A 229 -25.88 -3.50 -11.26
N VAL A 230 -25.85 -4.07 -12.47
CA VAL A 230 -25.49 -5.48 -12.70
C VAL A 230 -24.09 -5.75 -12.20
N PHE A 231 -23.11 -4.90 -12.52
CA PHE A 231 -21.75 -5.01 -12.03
C PHE A 231 -21.71 -4.97 -10.49
N GLY A 232 -22.35 -3.99 -9.86
CA GLY A 232 -22.35 -3.85 -8.40
C GLY A 232 -22.95 -5.06 -7.67
N VAL A 233 -24.09 -5.57 -8.15
CA VAL A 233 -24.75 -6.76 -7.56
C VAL A 233 -23.88 -8.01 -7.72
N THR A 234 -23.34 -8.23 -8.92
CA THR A 234 -22.50 -9.39 -9.20
C THR A 234 -21.16 -9.33 -8.49
N ALA A 235 -20.55 -8.14 -8.35
CA ALA A 235 -19.34 -7.90 -7.55
C ALA A 235 -19.57 -8.17 -6.06
N LEU A 236 -20.72 -7.79 -5.51
CA LEU A 236 -21.04 -8.10 -4.12
C LEU A 236 -21.21 -9.60 -3.90
N ALA A 237 -21.87 -10.30 -4.84
CA ALA A 237 -22.04 -11.75 -4.79
C ALA A 237 -20.70 -12.49 -4.93
N SER A 238 -19.82 -12.03 -5.82
CA SER A 238 -18.52 -12.66 -6.08
C SER A 238 -17.60 -12.59 -4.87
N ARG A 239 -17.65 -11.51 -4.09
CA ARG A 239 -16.90 -11.37 -2.83
C ARG A 239 -17.27 -12.44 -1.79
N TRP A 240 -18.55 -12.75 -1.66
CA TRP A 240 -19.03 -13.84 -0.80
C TRP A 240 -18.65 -15.21 -1.35
N ALA A 241 -18.80 -15.41 -2.66
CA ALA A 241 -18.36 -16.63 -3.33
C ALA A 241 -16.87 -16.90 -3.07
N GLY A 242 -16.02 -15.87 -3.14
CA GLY A 242 -14.59 -15.94 -2.81
C GLY A 242 -14.32 -16.50 -1.41
N ALA A 243 -15.07 -16.07 -0.39
CA ALA A 243 -14.92 -16.62 0.96
C ALA A 243 -15.36 -18.09 1.07
N PHE A 244 -16.44 -18.49 0.43
CA PHE A 244 -16.87 -19.90 0.44
C PHE A 244 -15.93 -20.81 -0.36
N LEU A 245 -15.31 -20.29 -1.43
CA LEU A 245 -14.28 -21.02 -2.17
C LEU A 245 -13.06 -21.31 -1.31
N LEU A 246 -12.73 -20.46 -0.33
CA LEU A 246 -11.63 -20.68 0.61
C LEU A 246 -11.88 -21.82 1.59
N ASP A 247 -13.13 -22.26 1.75
CA ASP A 247 -13.44 -23.47 2.53
C ASP A 247 -12.94 -24.74 1.81
N ARG A 248 -12.92 -24.73 0.46
CA ARG A 248 -12.57 -25.89 -0.37
C ARG A 248 -11.21 -25.80 -1.04
N PHE A 249 -10.75 -24.58 -1.32
CA PHE A 249 -9.55 -24.31 -2.11
C PHE A 249 -8.52 -23.51 -1.32
N SER A 250 -7.24 -23.62 -1.69
CA SER A 250 -6.18 -22.82 -1.07
C SER A 250 -6.31 -21.32 -1.38
N PRO A 251 -5.95 -20.40 -0.47
CA PRO A 251 -5.96 -18.97 -0.74
C PRO A 251 -5.22 -18.56 -2.01
N ARG A 252 -4.02 -19.13 -2.23
CA ARG A 252 -3.27 -18.94 -3.48
C ARG A 252 -4.08 -19.35 -4.72
N GLY A 253 -4.75 -20.50 -4.66
CA GLY A 253 -5.55 -21.03 -5.75
C GLY A 253 -6.80 -20.19 -6.05
N VAL A 254 -7.53 -19.77 -5.01
CA VAL A 254 -8.71 -18.89 -5.15
C VAL A 254 -8.29 -17.53 -5.72
N LEU A 255 -7.19 -16.96 -5.22
CA LEU A 255 -6.65 -15.69 -5.72
C LEU A 255 -6.28 -15.78 -7.21
N ALA A 256 -5.51 -16.81 -7.60
CA ALA A 256 -5.10 -16.97 -9.00
C ALA A 256 -6.30 -17.26 -9.92
N ALA A 257 -7.24 -18.09 -9.48
CA ALA A 257 -8.45 -18.40 -10.24
C ALA A 257 -9.36 -17.17 -10.40
N GLY A 258 -9.52 -16.36 -9.34
CA GLY A 258 -10.26 -15.10 -9.40
C GLY A 258 -9.65 -14.12 -10.39
N LEU A 259 -8.34 -13.88 -10.32
CA LEU A 259 -7.63 -13.01 -11.27
C LEU A 259 -7.73 -13.52 -12.72
N ALA A 260 -7.58 -14.83 -12.93
CA ALA A 260 -7.72 -15.42 -14.25
C ALA A 260 -9.16 -15.30 -14.79
N ALA A 261 -10.16 -15.56 -13.95
CA ALA A 261 -11.57 -15.41 -14.31
C ALA A 261 -11.90 -13.95 -14.67
N THR A 262 -11.38 -12.98 -13.92
CA THR A 262 -11.55 -11.54 -14.25
C THR A 262 -10.91 -11.22 -15.60
N GLY A 263 -9.69 -11.68 -15.86
CA GLY A 263 -9.02 -11.46 -17.15
C GLY A 263 -9.79 -12.07 -18.33
N LEU A 264 -10.29 -13.30 -18.18
CA LEU A 264 -11.12 -13.95 -19.21
C LEU A 264 -12.46 -13.23 -19.42
N ALA A 265 -13.10 -12.76 -18.35
CA ALA A 265 -14.33 -11.99 -18.44
C ALA A 265 -14.11 -10.62 -19.12
N LEU A 266 -12.97 -9.97 -18.88
CA LEU A 266 -12.58 -8.74 -19.57
C LEU A 266 -12.28 -9.00 -21.06
N ILE A 267 -11.69 -10.14 -21.44
CA ILE A 267 -11.57 -10.55 -22.86
C ILE A 267 -12.97 -10.67 -23.49
N ALA A 268 -13.91 -11.34 -22.82
CA ALA A 268 -15.28 -11.45 -23.30
C ALA A 268 -15.93 -10.06 -23.48
N LEU A 269 -15.67 -9.12 -22.57
CA LEU A 269 -16.15 -7.74 -22.66
C LEU A 269 -15.52 -7.00 -23.86
N THR A 270 -14.23 -7.19 -24.12
CA THR A 270 -13.56 -6.61 -25.31
C THR A 270 -14.16 -7.12 -26.62
N LEU A 271 -14.53 -8.40 -26.66
CA LEU A 271 -15.09 -9.06 -27.85
C LEU A 271 -16.60 -8.82 -28.04
N ALA A 272 -17.30 -8.30 -27.01
CA ALA A 272 -18.73 -8.07 -27.07
C ALA A 272 -19.10 -6.98 -28.09
N GLN A 273 -19.97 -7.32 -29.04
CA GLN A 273 -20.39 -6.41 -30.11
C GLN A 273 -21.84 -5.91 -29.96
N GLY A 274 -22.68 -6.62 -29.20
CA GLY A 274 -24.08 -6.24 -28.96
C GLY A 274 -24.38 -5.82 -27.51
N PRO A 275 -25.46 -5.05 -27.27
CA PRO A 275 -25.83 -4.56 -25.94
C PRO A 275 -26.04 -5.68 -24.92
N ALA A 276 -26.73 -6.75 -25.32
CA ALA A 276 -26.94 -7.92 -24.47
C ALA A 276 -25.62 -8.66 -24.16
N GLN A 277 -24.71 -8.74 -25.14
CA GLN A 277 -23.39 -9.33 -24.94
C GLN A 277 -22.53 -8.49 -23.99
N VAL A 278 -22.59 -7.17 -24.09
CA VAL A 278 -21.89 -6.25 -23.19
C VAL A 278 -22.43 -6.41 -21.76
N LEU A 279 -23.75 -6.39 -21.56
CA LEU A 279 -24.33 -6.60 -20.23
C LEU A 279 -23.99 -7.97 -19.63
N ALA A 280 -24.02 -9.03 -20.44
CA ALA A 280 -23.63 -10.37 -20.00
C ALA A 280 -22.14 -10.42 -19.62
N ALA A 281 -21.26 -9.81 -20.43
CA ALA A 281 -19.84 -9.73 -20.11
C ALA A 281 -19.57 -8.89 -18.85
N ILE A 282 -20.28 -7.78 -18.64
CA ILE A 282 -20.20 -6.99 -17.41
C ILE A 282 -20.63 -7.80 -16.18
N ALA A 283 -21.70 -8.59 -16.30
CA ALA A 283 -22.12 -9.51 -15.24
C ALA A 283 -21.04 -10.55 -14.93
N LEU A 284 -20.38 -11.11 -15.95
CA LEU A 284 -19.26 -12.05 -15.78
C LEU A 284 -18.06 -11.38 -15.11
N VAL A 285 -17.72 -10.15 -15.51
CA VAL A 285 -16.65 -9.36 -14.88
C VAL A 285 -16.98 -9.15 -13.41
N GLY A 286 -18.18 -8.69 -13.06
CA GLY A 286 -18.57 -8.52 -11.66
C GLY A 286 -18.59 -9.83 -10.87
N LEU A 287 -19.05 -10.94 -11.47
CA LEU A 287 -19.02 -12.27 -10.87
C LEU A 287 -17.61 -12.82 -10.60
N ALA A 288 -16.59 -12.29 -11.26
CA ALA A 288 -15.19 -12.65 -11.05
C ALA A 288 -14.42 -11.62 -10.20
N PHE A 289 -14.83 -10.34 -10.25
CA PHE A 289 -14.05 -9.19 -9.83
C PHE A 289 -13.54 -9.26 -8.38
N GLU A 290 -14.38 -9.70 -7.44
CA GLU A 290 -14.03 -9.72 -6.01
C GLU A 290 -13.69 -11.12 -5.47
N LEU A 291 -13.58 -12.16 -6.34
CA LEU A 291 -13.24 -13.51 -5.88
C LEU A 291 -11.89 -13.57 -5.16
N TYR A 292 -10.93 -12.79 -5.67
CA TYR A 292 -9.56 -12.82 -5.17
C TYR A 292 -9.38 -12.02 -3.87
N GLU A 293 -10.31 -11.11 -3.52
CA GLU A 293 -10.10 -10.15 -2.43
C GLU A 293 -10.06 -10.84 -1.06
N PRO A 294 -11.02 -11.70 -0.65
CA PRO A 294 -10.93 -12.44 0.62
C PRO A 294 -9.67 -13.30 0.71
N ALA A 295 -9.23 -13.87 -0.42
CA ALA A 295 -8.04 -14.71 -0.50
C ALA A 295 -6.75 -13.89 -0.34
N SER A 296 -6.70 -12.70 -0.95
CA SER A 296 -5.61 -11.73 -0.79
C SER A 296 -5.49 -11.29 0.67
N GLN A 297 -6.61 -10.95 1.32
CA GLN A 297 -6.61 -10.52 2.71
C GLN A 297 -6.18 -11.66 3.66
N GLU A 298 -6.63 -12.89 3.41
CA GLU A 298 -6.19 -14.07 4.18
C GLU A 298 -4.70 -14.36 4.04
N LEU A 299 -4.15 -14.30 2.81
CA LEU A 299 -2.73 -14.48 2.57
C LEU A 299 -1.88 -13.41 3.29
N LEU A 300 -2.35 -12.16 3.29
CA LEU A 300 -1.67 -11.06 3.97
C LEU A 300 -1.72 -11.20 5.51
N ALA A 301 -2.88 -11.62 6.03
CA ALA A 301 -3.08 -11.89 7.45
C ALA A 301 -2.25 -13.07 7.97
N ARG A 302 -2.04 -14.12 7.15
CA ARG A 302 -1.13 -15.23 7.46
C ARG A 302 0.33 -14.85 7.35
N ALA A 303 0.67 -13.97 6.41
CA ALA A 303 2.05 -13.55 6.20
C ALA A 303 2.56 -12.61 7.29
N SER A 304 1.70 -12.03 8.13
CA SER A 304 2.08 -11.03 9.15
C SER A 304 1.32 -11.23 10.47
N SER A 305 2.01 -11.06 11.59
CA SER A 305 1.44 -11.20 12.94
C SER A 305 1.77 -9.99 13.83
N GLY A 306 0.92 -9.76 14.84
CA GLY A 306 1.12 -8.71 15.84
C GLY A 306 1.30 -7.32 15.24
N GLU A 307 2.28 -6.57 15.75
CA GLU A 307 2.53 -5.18 15.36
C GLU A 307 2.91 -5.02 13.87
N GLN A 308 3.52 -6.05 13.24
CA GLN A 308 3.89 -6.00 11.82
C GLN A 308 2.68 -6.04 10.87
N ARG A 309 1.53 -6.54 11.36
CA ARG A 309 0.32 -6.68 10.55
C ARG A 309 -0.18 -5.33 10.06
N HIS A 310 -0.35 -4.36 10.96
CA HIS A 310 -0.80 -3.02 10.57
C HIS A 310 0.15 -2.36 9.55
N ALA A 311 1.45 -2.62 9.66
CA ALA A 311 2.44 -2.01 8.79
C ALA A 311 2.30 -2.59 7.39
N THR A 312 2.13 -3.91 7.30
CA THR A 312 1.91 -4.67 6.07
C THR A 312 0.64 -4.20 5.34
N TYR A 313 -0.48 -4.05 6.05
CA TYR A 313 -1.74 -3.53 5.49
C TYR A 313 -1.62 -2.07 5.05
N ALA A 314 -0.92 -1.23 5.82
CA ALA A 314 -0.72 0.16 5.45
C ALA A 314 0.19 0.31 4.21
N VAL A 315 1.25 -0.50 4.09
CA VAL A 315 2.05 -0.54 2.85
C VAL A 315 1.18 -0.95 1.67
N MET A 316 0.35 -1.99 1.83
CA MET A 316 -0.55 -2.44 0.75
C MET A 316 -1.44 -1.30 0.25
N GLY A 317 -2.04 -0.52 1.15
CA GLY A 317 -2.86 0.64 0.76
C GLY A 317 -2.10 1.70 -0.03
N VAL A 318 -0.90 2.08 0.43
CA VAL A 318 -0.04 3.05 -0.27
C VAL A 318 0.39 2.54 -1.65
N VAL A 319 0.77 1.27 -1.72
CA VAL A 319 1.18 0.61 -2.96
C VAL A 319 0.03 0.53 -3.96
N LEU A 320 -1.17 0.20 -3.51
CA LEU A 320 -2.38 0.19 -4.36
C LEU A 320 -2.72 1.61 -4.85
N SER A 321 -2.58 2.62 -3.99
CA SER A 321 -2.78 4.02 -4.39
C SER A 321 -1.77 4.48 -5.45
N ALA A 322 -0.49 4.10 -5.30
CA ALA A 322 0.54 4.37 -6.31
C ALA A 322 0.26 3.61 -7.61
N GLY A 323 -0.21 2.36 -7.52
CA GLY A 323 -0.66 1.56 -8.66
C GLY A 323 -1.81 2.24 -9.40
N GLY A 324 -2.81 2.76 -8.69
CA GLY A 324 -3.93 3.50 -9.27
C GLY A 324 -3.50 4.80 -9.97
N ALA A 325 -2.54 5.54 -9.40
CA ALA A 325 -1.97 6.72 -10.05
C ALA A 325 -1.25 6.36 -11.37
N ALA A 326 -0.45 5.29 -11.36
CA ALA A 326 0.19 4.77 -12.56
C ALA A 326 -0.83 4.24 -13.59
N ALA A 327 -1.91 3.61 -13.13
CA ALA A 327 -3.02 3.16 -13.96
C ALA A 327 -3.72 4.34 -14.66
N GLY A 328 -3.90 5.47 -13.96
CA GLY A 328 -4.45 6.70 -14.55
C GLY A 328 -3.59 7.28 -15.68
N LEU A 329 -2.27 7.28 -15.52
CA LEU A 329 -1.33 7.69 -16.58
C LEU A 329 -1.38 6.73 -17.77
N LEU A 330 -1.40 5.42 -17.52
CA LEU A 330 -1.55 4.42 -18.57
C LEU A 330 -2.88 4.57 -19.30
N ALA A 331 -3.97 4.83 -18.57
CA ALA A 331 -5.29 5.07 -19.16
C ALA A 331 -5.30 6.32 -20.04
N ALA A 332 -4.63 7.41 -19.65
CA ALA A 332 -4.51 8.62 -20.47
C ALA A 332 -3.84 8.37 -21.83
N VAL A 333 -2.89 7.43 -21.89
CA VAL A 333 -2.20 7.03 -23.13
C VAL A 333 -3.03 6.10 -23.99
N LEU A 334 -3.77 5.18 -23.36
CA LEU A 334 -4.56 4.16 -24.04
C LEU A 334 -5.93 4.68 -24.49
N LEU A 335 -6.52 5.65 -23.79
CA LEU A 335 -7.85 6.18 -24.09
C LEU A 335 -7.98 6.74 -25.53
N PRO A 336 -6.99 7.47 -26.08
CA PRO A 336 -6.99 7.89 -27.49
C PRO A 336 -7.02 6.73 -28.49
N LEU A 337 -6.54 5.54 -28.11
CA LEU A 337 -6.59 4.34 -28.96
C LEU A 337 -7.97 3.66 -28.92
N GLY A 338 -8.79 4.01 -27.94
CA GLY A 338 -10.16 3.53 -27.77
C GLY A 338 -10.36 2.71 -26.50
N VAL A 339 -11.59 2.76 -25.96
CA VAL A 339 -11.93 2.16 -24.67
C VAL A 339 -11.76 0.63 -24.65
N ARG A 340 -11.89 -0.05 -25.79
CA ARG A 340 -11.65 -1.50 -25.87
C ARG A 340 -10.19 -1.89 -25.65
N TRP A 341 -9.24 -1.03 -26.03
CA TRP A 341 -7.82 -1.26 -25.76
C TRP A 341 -7.48 -1.15 -24.27
N LEU A 342 -8.17 -0.25 -23.55
CA LEU A 342 -8.13 -0.25 -22.08
C LEU A 342 -8.53 -1.64 -21.57
N VAL A 343 -9.75 -2.10 -21.87
CA VAL A 343 -10.25 -3.39 -21.35
C VAL A 343 -9.33 -4.56 -21.72
N ALA A 344 -8.76 -4.57 -22.93
CA ALA A 344 -7.82 -5.60 -23.36
C ALA A 344 -6.50 -5.60 -22.57
N VAL A 345 -5.93 -4.44 -22.29
CA VAL A 345 -4.71 -4.33 -21.47
C VAL A 345 -5.01 -4.70 -20.02
N ASP A 346 -6.15 -4.29 -19.46
CA ASP A 346 -6.60 -4.71 -18.12
C ASP A 346 -6.66 -6.25 -18.04
N ALA A 347 -7.32 -6.88 -19.02
CA ALA A 347 -7.40 -8.34 -19.12
C ALA A 347 -6.02 -9.01 -19.10
N LEU A 348 -5.06 -8.48 -19.87
CA LEU A 348 -3.69 -8.97 -19.89
C LEU A 348 -3.02 -8.83 -18.51
N THR A 349 -3.17 -7.68 -17.85
CA THR A 349 -2.58 -7.48 -16.52
C THR A 349 -3.18 -8.42 -15.47
N CYS A 350 -4.48 -8.71 -15.51
CA CYS A 350 -5.13 -9.71 -14.64
C CYS A 350 -4.56 -11.13 -14.88
N LEU A 351 -4.43 -11.54 -16.15
CA LEU A 351 -3.87 -12.85 -16.50
C LEU A 351 -2.40 -12.98 -16.11
N MET A 352 -1.61 -11.92 -16.32
CA MET A 352 -0.22 -11.88 -15.86
C MET A 352 -0.14 -11.91 -14.33
N ALA A 353 -1.01 -11.19 -13.62
CA ALA A 353 -1.09 -11.23 -12.16
C ALA A 353 -1.45 -12.64 -11.65
N ALA A 354 -2.37 -13.33 -12.32
CA ALA A 354 -2.69 -14.73 -12.03
C ALA A 354 -1.47 -15.65 -12.23
N ALA A 355 -0.74 -15.49 -13.34
CA ALA A 355 0.48 -16.25 -13.60
C ALA A 355 1.56 -16.00 -12.54
N VAL A 356 1.81 -14.72 -12.19
CA VAL A 356 2.75 -14.33 -11.13
C VAL A 356 2.33 -14.91 -9.79
N ALA A 357 1.03 -14.91 -9.46
CA ALA A 357 0.51 -15.52 -8.24
C ALA A 357 0.79 -17.02 -8.17
N VAL A 358 0.63 -17.74 -9.29
CA VAL A 358 0.94 -19.18 -9.38
C VAL A 358 2.45 -19.45 -9.31
N VAL A 359 3.28 -18.57 -9.84
CA VAL A 359 4.74 -18.81 -9.84
C VAL A 359 5.37 -18.45 -8.48
N PHE A 360 5.01 -17.29 -7.91
CA PHE A 360 5.78 -16.69 -6.81
C PHE A 360 5.16 -16.84 -5.42
N LEU A 361 3.86 -17.08 -5.29
CA LEU A 361 3.27 -17.32 -3.96
C LEU A 361 3.60 -18.74 -3.48
N PRO A 362 3.87 -18.99 -2.19
CA PRO A 362 4.15 -20.34 -1.69
C PRO A 362 3.01 -21.33 -1.97
N ARG A 363 3.34 -22.59 -2.31
CA ARG A 363 2.37 -23.69 -2.37
C ARG A 363 2.07 -24.16 -0.94
N GLU A 364 0.78 -24.35 -0.63
CA GLU A 364 0.35 -24.94 0.65
C GLU A 364 0.25 -26.47 0.50
N ASP A 365 1.38 -27.15 0.62
CA ASP A 365 1.42 -28.61 0.59
C ASP A 365 1.01 -29.15 1.98
N GLY A 366 -0.13 -29.86 2.06
CA GLY A 366 -0.60 -30.55 3.28
C GLY A 366 -1.94 -30.08 3.86
N ALA A 367 -2.51 -28.96 3.42
CA ALA A 367 -3.71 -28.39 4.03
C ALA A 367 -5.05 -28.95 3.52
N ARG A 368 -5.05 -29.86 2.53
CA ARG A 368 -6.27 -30.50 2.00
C ARG A 368 -6.91 -31.47 3.00
N GLY A 369 -6.10 -32.23 3.75
CA GLY A 369 -6.59 -33.20 4.75
C GLY A 369 -7.20 -32.55 5.99
N ALA A 370 -6.55 -31.50 6.52
CA ALA A 370 -7.04 -30.78 7.70
C ALA A 370 -8.32 -29.95 7.44
N ARG A 371 -8.55 -29.49 6.20
CA ARG A 371 -9.76 -28.74 5.82
C ARG A 371 -10.99 -29.64 5.63
N GLY A 372 -10.80 -30.86 5.10
CA GLY A 372 -11.86 -31.87 4.98
C GLY A 372 -12.40 -32.29 6.35
N ALA A 373 -11.53 -32.67 7.28
CA ALA A 373 -11.91 -33.08 8.63
C ALA A 373 -12.60 -31.98 9.47
N ARG A 374 -12.37 -30.70 9.13
CA ARG A 374 -12.96 -29.54 9.82
C ARG A 374 -14.38 -29.20 9.35
N ARG A 375 -14.78 -29.68 8.17
CA ARG A 375 -16.13 -29.51 7.63
C ARG A 375 -17.14 -30.35 8.40
N ASP A 376 -16.73 -31.53 8.86
CA ASP A 376 -17.59 -32.47 9.59
C ASP A 376 -17.93 -32.00 11.01
N THR A 377 -17.16 -31.05 11.56
CA THR A 377 -17.41 -30.44 12.88
C THR A 377 -18.21 -29.14 12.83
N VAL A 378 -18.33 -28.47 11.67
CA VAL A 378 -18.98 -27.15 11.52
C VAL A 378 -20.14 -27.22 10.52
N GLY A 379 -21.07 -28.16 10.74
CA GLY A 379 -22.35 -28.25 10.01
C GLY A 379 -23.36 -27.15 10.33
N GLY A 380 -22.99 -26.14 11.14
CA GLY A 380 -23.87 -25.06 11.57
C GLY A 380 -23.99 -23.91 10.57
N ARG A 381 -25.18 -23.31 10.46
CA ARG A 381 -25.42 -22.07 9.70
C ARG A 381 -24.58 -20.94 10.32
N TRP A 382 -23.55 -20.48 9.61
CA TRP A 382 -22.68 -19.39 10.07
C TRP A 382 -23.49 -18.11 10.34
N ARG A 383 -23.27 -17.49 11.49
CA ARG A 383 -23.90 -16.23 11.88
C ARG A 383 -22.81 -15.23 12.26
N PRO A 384 -22.88 -13.97 11.77
CA PRO A 384 -21.88 -12.97 12.11
C PRO A 384 -21.96 -12.64 13.60
N PRO A 385 -20.85 -12.69 14.35
CA PRO A 385 -20.85 -12.31 15.76
C PRO A 385 -21.14 -10.81 15.92
N ALA A 386 -21.69 -10.41 17.07
CA ALA A 386 -22.04 -9.01 17.34
C ALA A 386 -20.84 -8.05 17.18
N ALA A 387 -19.63 -8.51 17.50
CA ALA A 387 -18.39 -7.75 17.28
C ALA A 387 -18.14 -7.47 15.80
N LEU A 388 -18.28 -8.48 14.93
CA LEU A 388 -18.16 -8.32 13.48
C LEU A 388 -19.24 -7.37 12.96
N MET A 389 -20.49 -7.53 13.38
CA MET A 389 -21.58 -6.65 12.95
C MET A 389 -21.32 -5.18 13.31
N ARG A 390 -20.83 -4.89 14.53
CA ARG A 390 -20.44 -3.53 14.93
C ARG A 390 -19.27 -2.99 14.11
N LEU A 391 -18.23 -3.81 13.89
CA LEU A 391 -17.10 -3.44 13.04
C LEU A 391 -17.52 -3.18 11.60
N THR A 392 -18.50 -3.91 11.09
CA THR A 392 -19.03 -3.70 9.74
C THR A 392 -19.87 -2.44 9.65
N VAL A 393 -20.75 -2.17 10.62
CA VAL A 393 -21.53 -0.92 10.66
C VAL A 393 -20.60 0.31 10.77
N ALA A 394 -19.60 0.26 11.66
CA ALA A 394 -18.59 1.31 11.75
C ALA A 394 -17.76 1.42 10.46
N GLY A 395 -17.47 0.30 9.80
CA GLY A 395 -16.74 0.24 8.54
C GLY A 395 -17.52 0.79 7.37
N THR A 396 -18.84 0.62 7.37
CA THR A 396 -19.74 1.21 6.37
C THR A 396 -19.79 2.71 6.56
N ALA A 397 -19.90 3.21 7.79
CA ALA A 397 -19.85 4.65 8.06
C ALA A 397 -18.49 5.25 7.62
N PHE A 398 -17.38 4.60 7.93
CA PHE A 398 -16.05 5.00 7.45
C PHE A 398 -15.96 5.00 5.91
N ALA A 399 -16.44 3.93 5.26
CA ALA A 399 -16.43 3.80 3.81
C ALA A 399 -17.30 4.86 3.12
N VAL A 400 -18.48 5.18 3.67
CA VAL A 400 -19.35 6.27 3.18
C VAL A 400 -18.60 7.59 3.23
N GLY A 401 -17.97 7.93 4.36
CA GLY A 401 -17.23 9.19 4.45
C GLY A 401 -16.02 9.25 3.53
N TYR A 402 -15.28 8.15 3.42
CA TYR A 402 -14.14 8.05 2.52
C TYR A 402 -14.56 8.23 1.05
N LEU A 403 -15.57 7.49 0.61
CA LEU A 403 -16.06 7.54 -0.77
C LEU A 403 -16.73 8.86 -1.11
N ALA A 404 -17.46 9.48 -0.18
CA ALA A 404 -18.06 10.79 -0.38
C ALA A 404 -17.00 11.86 -0.63
N VAL A 405 -15.92 11.89 0.16
CA VAL A 405 -14.80 12.82 -0.07
C VAL A 405 -14.12 12.52 -1.41
N MET A 406 -13.78 11.26 -1.69
CA MET A 406 -13.03 10.89 -2.89
C MET A 406 -13.83 11.11 -4.18
N MET A 407 -15.10 10.72 -4.22
CA MET A 407 -15.92 10.74 -5.43
C MET A 407 -16.37 12.16 -5.81
N TYR A 408 -16.61 13.03 -4.82
CA TYR A 408 -17.13 14.38 -5.06
C TYR A 408 -16.07 15.48 -5.03
N LEU A 409 -14.82 15.20 -4.66
CA LEU A 409 -13.77 16.23 -4.68
C LEU A 409 -13.64 16.93 -6.05
N PRO A 410 -13.55 16.21 -7.19
CA PRO A 410 -13.40 16.90 -8.49
C PRO A 410 -14.58 17.82 -8.78
N LEU A 411 -15.81 17.35 -8.55
CA LEU A 411 -17.01 18.14 -8.74
C LEU A 411 -17.02 19.37 -7.82
N ALA A 412 -16.71 19.19 -6.53
CA ALA A 412 -16.73 20.27 -5.55
C ALA A 412 -15.67 21.35 -5.81
N LEU A 413 -14.56 21.03 -6.48
CA LEU A 413 -13.57 22.02 -6.92
C LEU A 413 -14.08 22.80 -8.14
N LEU A 414 -14.71 22.10 -9.10
CA LEU A 414 -15.30 22.73 -10.29
C LEU A 414 -16.49 23.64 -9.93
N GLU A 415 -17.36 23.21 -9.02
CA GLU A 415 -18.46 24.03 -8.46
C GLU A 415 -17.95 25.32 -7.80
N ARG A 416 -16.73 25.31 -7.28
CA ARG A 416 -16.06 26.49 -6.69
C ARG A 416 -15.23 27.30 -7.69
N GLY A 417 -15.38 27.03 -8.99
CA GLY A 417 -14.70 27.76 -10.07
C GLY A 417 -13.23 27.38 -10.25
N ALA A 418 -12.78 26.23 -9.74
CA ALA A 418 -11.42 25.76 -10.02
C ALA A 418 -11.26 25.41 -11.51
N PRO A 419 -10.13 25.73 -12.14
CA PRO A 419 -9.80 25.25 -13.48
C PRO A 419 -9.84 23.72 -13.58
N ALA A 420 -10.17 23.19 -14.76
CA ALA A 420 -10.35 21.75 -14.99
C ALA A 420 -9.13 20.87 -14.68
N TRP A 421 -7.92 21.44 -14.68
CA TRP A 421 -6.68 20.73 -14.34
C TRP A 421 -6.42 20.61 -12.82
N VAL A 422 -7.07 21.45 -11.99
CA VAL A 422 -6.83 21.49 -10.54
C VAL A 422 -7.25 20.21 -9.82
N PRO A 423 -8.41 19.59 -10.11
CA PRO A 423 -8.76 18.29 -9.52
C PRO A 423 -7.71 17.21 -9.79
N GLY A 424 -7.22 17.12 -11.03
CA GLY A 424 -6.19 16.14 -11.43
C GLY A 424 -4.88 16.35 -10.65
N LEU A 425 -4.42 17.60 -10.55
CA LEU A 425 -3.22 17.93 -9.78
C LEU A 425 -3.39 17.62 -8.29
N THR A 426 -4.58 17.87 -7.74
CA THR A 426 -4.90 17.60 -6.32
C THR A 426 -4.84 16.10 -6.03
N LEU A 427 -5.41 15.26 -6.90
CA LEU A 427 -5.37 13.80 -6.80
C LEU A 427 -3.94 13.26 -6.95
N ALA A 428 -3.14 13.82 -7.86
CA ALA A 428 -1.74 13.47 -8.01
C ALA A 428 -0.92 13.83 -6.76
N GLY A 429 -1.14 15.02 -6.20
CA GLY A 429 -0.53 15.45 -4.94
C GLY A 429 -0.90 14.53 -3.77
N ALA A 430 -2.16 14.10 -3.69
CA ALA A 430 -2.61 13.12 -2.70
C ALA A 430 -1.89 11.76 -2.85
N ALA A 431 -1.71 11.26 -4.08
CA ALA A 431 -0.98 10.02 -4.32
C ALA A 431 0.50 10.08 -3.89
N ILE A 432 1.15 11.24 -4.03
CA ILE A 432 2.53 11.47 -3.57
C ILE A 432 2.57 11.66 -2.05
N LEU A 433 1.57 12.32 -1.47
CA LEU A 433 1.50 12.59 -0.03
C LEU A 433 1.24 11.32 0.78
N ALA A 434 0.45 10.38 0.27
CA ALA A 434 0.09 9.15 0.97
C ALA A 434 1.30 8.35 1.52
N PRO A 435 2.35 8.02 0.72
CA PRO A 435 3.54 7.34 1.25
C PRO A 435 4.32 8.17 2.27
N LEU A 436 4.41 9.49 2.08
CA LEU A 436 5.11 10.39 3.00
C LEU A 436 4.39 10.49 4.35
N ALA A 437 3.07 10.61 4.32
CA ALA A 437 2.22 10.62 5.50
C ALA A 437 2.32 9.30 6.27
N LEU A 438 2.31 8.15 5.57
CA LEU A 438 2.49 6.86 6.21
C LEU A 438 3.87 6.74 6.88
N TRP A 439 4.93 7.22 6.22
CA TRP A 439 6.27 7.23 6.79
C TRP A 439 6.35 8.08 8.07
N ALA A 440 5.81 9.30 8.04
CA ALA A 440 5.79 10.19 9.20
C ALA A 440 4.96 9.60 10.35
N ALA A 441 3.78 9.05 10.04
CA ALA A 441 2.88 8.46 11.01
C ALA A 441 3.49 7.26 11.74
N ARG A 442 4.30 6.44 11.05
CA ARG A 442 5.02 5.32 11.70
C ARG A 442 5.97 5.79 12.79
N ARG A 443 6.65 6.92 12.59
CA ARG A 443 7.56 7.49 13.60
C ARG A 443 6.78 8.09 14.78
N LEU A 444 5.67 8.76 14.51
CA LEU A 444 4.92 9.52 15.51
C LEU A 444 3.92 8.68 16.32
N LEU A 445 3.41 7.58 15.76
CA LEU A 445 2.34 6.77 16.35
C LEU A 445 2.80 5.38 16.82
N ALA A 446 4.11 5.17 16.95
CA ALA A 446 4.67 3.92 17.49
C ALA A 446 4.14 3.69 18.92
N GLY A 447 3.75 2.44 19.23
CA GLY A 447 3.25 2.05 20.56
C GLY A 447 1.85 2.54 20.96
N ARG A 448 1.12 3.26 20.08
CA ARG A 448 -0.25 3.73 20.36
C ARG A 448 -1.30 2.67 20.03
N ALA A 449 -2.31 2.55 20.89
CA ALA A 449 -3.40 1.59 20.73
C ALA A 449 -4.27 1.85 19.49
N HIS A 450 -4.70 0.77 18.80
CA HIS A 450 -5.51 0.82 17.58
C HIS A 450 -6.80 1.66 17.75
N GLY A 451 -7.52 1.45 18.84
CA GLY A 451 -8.79 2.15 19.10
C GLY A 451 -8.64 3.66 19.24
N VAL A 452 -7.54 4.13 19.85
CA VAL A 452 -7.27 5.58 20.02
C VAL A 452 -6.96 6.21 18.66
N ILE A 453 -6.10 5.57 17.85
CA ILE A 453 -5.75 6.07 16.52
C ILE A 453 -6.99 6.12 15.62
N LEU A 454 -7.80 5.05 15.63
CA LEU A 454 -9.04 5.01 14.84
C LEU A 454 -10.01 6.10 15.30
N GLY A 455 -10.28 6.21 16.60
CA GLY A 455 -11.21 7.21 17.14
C GLY A 455 -10.77 8.65 16.83
N VAL A 456 -9.54 9.01 17.20
CA VAL A 456 -9.00 10.36 16.96
C VAL A 456 -8.90 10.66 15.47
N GLY A 457 -8.41 9.70 14.68
CA GLY A 457 -8.27 9.89 13.24
C GLY A 457 -9.61 10.10 12.54
N THR A 458 -10.66 9.35 12.91
CA THR A 458 -12.00 9.58 12.34
C THR A 458 -12.61 10.91 12.77
N LEU A 459 -12.36 11.39 13.99
CA LEU A 459 -12.79 12.72 14.41
C LEU A 459 -12.05 13.82 13.63
N LEU A 460 -10.76 13.63 13.35
CA LEU A 460 -9.99 14.56 12.53
C LEU A 460 -10.50 14.58 11.08
N LEU A 461 -10.79 13.41 10.48
CA LEU A 461 -11.43 13.33 9.17
C LEU A 461 -12.80 14.02 9.14
N ALA A 462 -13.60 13.85 10.20
CA ALA A 462 -14.87 14.54 10.32
C ALA A 462 -14.70 16.06 10.31
N GLY A 463 -13.76 16.59 11.11
CA GLY A 463 -13.46 18.01 11.14
C GLY A 463 -13.01 18.55 9.78
N LEU A 464 -12.08 17.86 9.11
CA LEU A 464 -11.60 18.24 7.78
C LEU A 464 -12.72 18.17 6.72
N ALA A 465 -13.58 17.16 6.77
CA ALA A 465 -14.74 17.05 5.90
C ALA A 465 -15.75 18.18 6.14
N LEU A 466 -16.00 18.57 7.39
CA LEU A 466 -16.85 19.71 7.71
C LEU A 466 -16.24 21.05 7.25
N VAL A 467 -14.92 21.23 7.37
CA VAL A 467 -14.23 22.39 6.79
C VAL A 467 -14.44 22.44 5.28
N MET A 468 -14.29 21.30 4.58
CA MET A 468 -14.57 21.21 3.15
C MET A 468 -16.06 21.43 2.81
N ALA A 469 -16.99 21.07 3.69
CA ALA A 469 -18.42 21.30 3.46
C ALA A 469 -18.80 22.77 3.58
N LEU A 470 -18.19 23.48 4.54
CA LEU A 470 -18.55 24.86 4.89
C LEU A 470 -17.76 25.90 4.11
N THR A 471 -16.58 25.55 3.58
CA THR A 471 -15.74 26.51 2.85
C THR A 471 -16.14 26.67 1.39
N THR A 472 -16.05 27.90 0.91
CA THR A 472 -16.10 28.26 -0.52
C THR A 472 -14.70 28.41 -1.12
N SER A 473 -13.65 28.38 -0.31
CA SER A 473 -12.26 28.59 -0.74
C SER A 473 -11.66 27.34 -1.37
N THR A 474 -11.27 27.46 -2.64
CA THR A 474 -10.61 26.38 -3.40
C THR A 474 -9.28 25.94 -2.74
N PRO A 475 -8.35 26.84 -2.37
CA PRO A 475 -7.11 26.45 -1.68
C PRO A 475 -7.35 25.72 -0.36
N LEU A 476 -8.33 26.17 0.44
CA LEU A 476 -8.64 25.52 1.72
C LEU A 476 -9.26 24.13 1.53
N THR A 477 -10.08 23.95 0.50
CA THR A 477 -10.63 22.63 0.12
C THR A 477 -9.49 21.67 -0.26
N ILE A 478 -8.54 22.12 -1.09
CA ILE A 478 -7.37 21.32 -1.49
C ILE A 478 -6.53 20.94 -0.27
N ALA A 479 -6.18 21.91 0.58
CA ALA A 479 -5.40 21.67 1.78
C ALA A 479 -6.08 20.67 2.73
N SER A 480 -7.39 20.81 2.93
CA SER A 480 -8.19 19.91 3.77
C SER A 480 -8.26 18.50 3.19
N TYR A 481 -8.41 18.36 1.87
CA TYR A 481 -8.39 17.07 1.19
C TYR A 481 -7.02 16.36 1.29
N LEU A 482 -5.93 17.10 1.12
CA LEU A 482 -4.57 16.57 1.28
C LEU A 482 -4.34 16.12 2.73
N ALA A 483 -4.82 16.89 3.72
CA ALA A 483 -4.81 16.48 5.11
C ALA A 483 -5.66 15.20 5.36
N CYS A 484 -6.86 15.12 4.77
CA CYS A 484 -7.69 13.90 4.81
C CYS A 484 -6.95 12.69 4.25
N THR A 485 -6.22 12.87 3.14
CA THR A 485 -5.43 11.81 2.51
C THR A 485 -4.31 11.33 3.43
N ALA A 486 -3.60 12.25 4.08
CA ALA A 486 -2.54 11.90 5.03
C ALA A 486 -3.08 11.08 6.21
N VAL A 487 -4.24 11.46 6.76
CA VAL A 487 -4.91 10.73 7.84
C VAL A 487 -5.41 9.35 7.37
N ASN A 488 -6.06 9.29 6.21
CA ASN A 488 -6.58 8.05 5.63
C ASN A 488 -5.49 7.01 5.33
N SER A 489 -4.30 7.46 4.92
CA SER A 489 -3.15 6.59 4.64
C SER A 489 -2.75 5.74 5.86
N VAL A 490 -3.04 6.23 7.07
CA VAL A 490 -2.81 5.51 8.33
C VAL A 490 -4.03 4.66 8.70
N LEU A 491 -5.22 5.24 8.63
CA LEU A 491 -6.45 4.62 9.14
C LEU A 491 -6.85 3.38 8.35
N LEU A 492 -6.68 3.37 7.02
CA LEU A 492 -7.09 2.25 6.18
C LEU A 492 -6.34 0.95 6.56
N GLY A 493 -5.03 1.06 6.83
CA GLY A 493 -4.22 -0.06 7.30
C GLY A 493 -4.60 -0.54 8.70
N ARG A 494 -4.91 0.39 9.61
CA ARG A 494 -5.37 0.08 10.97
C ARG A 494 -6.76 -0.56 10.99
N TRP A 495 -7.64 -0.16 10.08
CA TRP A 495 -8.97 -0.74 9.96
C TRP A 495 -8.91 -2.23 9.61
N GLN A 496 -8.11 -2.57 8.59
CA GLN A 496 -7.92 -3.95 8.16
C GLN A 496 -7.20 -4.80 9.22
N SER A 497 -6.25 -4.23 9.94
CA SER A 497 -5.55 -4.96 11.01
C SER A 497 -6.48 -5.30 12.18
N VAL A 498 -7.35 -4.37 12.62
CA VAL A 498 -8.31 -4.64 13.70
C VAL A 498 -9.26 -5.79 13.34
N VAL A 499 -9.71 -5.85 12.09
CA VAL A 499 -10.58 -6.93 11.61
C VAL A 499 -9.83 -8.26 11.58
N ALA A 500 -8.59 -8.24 11.09
CA ALA A 500 -7.73 -9.43 11.04
C ALA A 500 -7.34 -9.96 12.43
N ASP A 501 -7.14 -9.07 13.40
CA ASP A 501 -6.81 -9.40 14.80
C ASP A 501 -8.04 -9.94 15.55
N ALA A 502 -9.23 -9.41 15.28
CA ALA A 502 -10.48 -9.86 15.89
C ALA A 502 -11.03 -11.16 15.30
N ALA A 503 -10.65 -11.50 14.06
CA ALA A 503 -11.18 -12.65 13.35
C ALA A 503 -10.53 -13.97 13.80
N PRO A 504 -11.33 -14.95 14.26
CA PRO A 504 -10.83 -16.31 14.50
C PRO A 504 -10.23 -16.89 13.23
N GLU A 505 -9.08 -17.56 13.31
CA GLU A 505 -8.43 -18.17 12.15
C GLU A 505 -9.35 -19.04 11.25
N PRO A 506 -10.27 -19.87 11.78
CA PRO A 506 -11.22 -20.61 10.96
C PRO A 506 -12.13 -19.72 10.10
N ASP A 507 -12.62 -18.63 10.68
CA ASP A 507 -13.67 -17.82 10.10
C ASP A 507 -13.13 -16.57 9.40
N ARG A 508 -11.81 -16.37 9.41
CA ARG A 508 -11.16 -15.16 8.89
C ARG A 508 -11.56 -14.82 7.44
N PRO A 509 -11.66 -15.78 6.49
CA PRO A 509 -12.20 -15.51 5.16
C PRO A 509 -13.61 -14.92 5.16
N ARG A 510 -14.51 -15.45 6.00
CA ARG A 510 -15.90 -14.98 6.13
C ARG A 510 -15.96 -13.63 6.83
N TRP A 511 -15.08 -13.37 7.80
CA TRP A 511 -14.94 -12.04 8.39
C TRP A 511 -14.53 -10.99 7.36
N PHE A 512 -13.53 -11.27 6.52
CA PHE A 512 -13.16 -10.36 5.43
C PHE A 512 -14.29 -10.18 4.41
N ALA A 513 -14.96 -11.27 4.00
CA ALA A 513 -16.10 -11.26 3.08
C ALA A 513 -17.43 -10.80 3.69
N PHE A 514 -17.51 -10.56 4.99
CA PHE A 514 -18.60 -9.80 5.59
C PHE A 514 -18.21 -8.33 5.71
N GLN A 515 -17.00 -8.07 6.21
CA GLN A 515 -16.51 -6.72 6.47
C GLN A 515 -16.45 -5.87 5.21
N GLY A 516 -15.81 -6.33 4.13
CA GLY A 516 -15.71 -5.49 2.92
C GLY A 516 -17.05 -5.21 2.20
N SER A 517 -18.17 -5.79 2.65
CA SER A 517 -19.51 -5.56 2.10
C SER A 517 -19.94 -4.17 2.52
N SER A 518 -19.30 -3.64 3.58
CA SER A 518 -19.35 -2.22 3.93
C SER A 518 -19.05 -1.32 2.74
N TRP A 519 -18.07 -1.66 1.89
CA TRP A 519 -17.71 -0.87 0.72
C TRP A 519 -18.75 -1.00 -0.39
N GLY A 520 -19.23 -2.23 -0.65
CA GLY A 520 -20.29 -2.50 -1.62
C GLY A 520 -21.64 -1.87 -1.25
N VAL A 521 -21.92 -1.69 0.05
CA VAL A 521 -23.11 -0.95 0.53
C VAL A 521 -22.87 0.56 0.50
N ALA A 522 -21.68 1.02 0.91
CA ALA A 522 -21.36 2.45 0.96
C ALA A 522 -21.37 3.09 -0.44
N GLN A 523 -20.80 2.42 -1.44
CA GLN A 523 -20.64 2.97 -2.79
C GLN A 523 -21.96 3.44 -3.44
N PRO A 524 -23.04 2.63 -3.52
CA PRO A 524 -24.32 3.10 -4.03
C PRO A 524 -25.07 4.05 -3.07
N ALA A 525 -24.75 4.03 -1.77
CA ALA A 525 -25.38 4.91 -0.79
C ALA A 525 -24.84 6.36 -0.84
N VAL A 526 -23.60 6.57 -1.29
CA VAL A 526 -22.97 7.91 -1.29
C VAL A 526 -23.71 8.93 -2.17
N PRO A 527 -24.03 8.67 -3.47
CA PRO A 527 -24.70 9.67 -4.31
C PRO A 527 -26.02 10.21 -3.74
N PRO A 528 -26.98 9.38 -3.28
CA PRO A 528 -28.22 9.91 -2.70
C PRO A 528 -27.97 10.65 -1.38
N LEU A 529 -27.03 10.20 -0.54
CA LEU A 529 -26.67 10.92 0.69
C LEU A 529 -26.07 12.30 0.38
N ALA A 530 -25.20 12.38 -0.62
CA ALA A 530 -24.61 13.63 -1.08
C ALA A 530 -25.68 14.58 -1.65
N ALA A 531 -26.64 14.06 -2.42
CA ALA A 531 -27.74 14.85 -2.96
C ALA A 531 -28.67 15.39 -1.87
N LEU A 532 -29.06 14.55 -0.90
CA LEU A 532 -29.89 14.95 0.24
C LEU A 532 -29.21 16.03 1.09
N ALA A 533 -27.94 15.82 1.43
CA ALA A 533 -27.16 16.81 2.17
C ALA A 533 -26.92 18.08 1.35
N GLY A 534 -26.74 17.95 0.03
CA GLY A 534 -26.57 19.07 -0.90
C GLY A 534 -27.79 19.98 -0.97
N GLY A 535 -28.99 19.43 -0.78
CA GLY A 535 -30.22 20.23 -0.62
C GLY A 535 -30.20 21.16 0.60
N VAL A 536 -29.37 20.88 1.61
CA VAL A 536 -29.21 21.70 2.82
C VAL A 536 -28.09 22.75 2.66
N VAL A 537 -26.96 22.37 2.05
CA VAL A 537 -25.76 23.24 1.96
C VAL A 537 -25.55 23.90 0.58
N GLY A 538 -26.45 23.65 -0.37
CA GLY A 538 -26.56 24.37 -1.63
C GLY A 538 -25.86 23.74 -2.84
N THR A 539 -24.84 22.90 -2.65
CA THR A 539 -24.18 22.18 -3.76
C THR A 539 -23.99 20.70 -3.47
N ALA A 540 -23.88 19.89 -4.53
CA ALA A 540 -23.68 18.45 -4.40
C ALA A 540 -22.30 18.12 -3.79
N GLY A 541 -21.26 18.88 -4.16
CA GLY A 541 -19.93 18.73 -3.59
C GLY A 541 -19.87 19.03 -2.09
N ALA A 542 -20.46 20.15 -1.65
CA ALA A 542 -20.56 20.48 -0.23
C ALA A 542 -21.43 19.46 0.53
N GLY A 543 -22.51 19.00 -0.09
CA GLY A 543 -23.40 17.95 0.45
C GLY A 543 -22.66 16.64 0.71
N ALA A 544 -21.82 16.20 -0.22
CA ALA A 544 -20.99 15.01 -0.05
C ALA A 544 -20.02 15.15 1.14
N PHE A 545 -19.37 16.31 1.29
CA PHE A 545 -18.47 16.56 2.41
C PHE A 545 -19.19 16.63 3.76
N LEU A 546 -20.42 17.16 3.79
CA LEU A 546 -21.26 17.14 4.99
C LEU A 546 -21.64 15.69 5.36
N ALA A 547 -22.11 14.91 4.39
CA ALA A 547 -22.42 13.50 4.59
C ALA A 547 -21.18 12.73 5.09
N ALA A 548 -19.99 13.05 4.56
CA ALA A 548 -18.74 12.48 5.02
C ALA A 548 -18.42 12.84 6.47
N GLY A 549 -18.56 14.12 6.83
CA GLY A 549 -18.35 14.60 8.20
C GLY A 549 -19.23 13.85 9.21
N VAL A 550 -20.53 13.74 8.92
CA VAL A 550 -21.48 12.98 9.75
C VAL A 550 -21.09 11.50 9.84
N ALA A 551 -20.78 10.87 8.71
CA ALA A 551 -20.41 9.45 8.68
C ALA A 551 -19.16 9.16 9.52
N PHE A 552 -18.13 10.01 9.43
CA PHE A 552 -16.92 9.88 10.24
C PHE A 552 -17.15 10.10 11.74
N LEU A 553 -18.04 11.03 12.13
CA LEU A 553 -18.41 11.25 13.54
C LEU A 553 -19.10 10.04 14.18
N LEU A 554 -19.85 9.25 13.39
CA LEU A 554 -20.53 8.06 13.89
C LEU A 554 -19.58 6.92 14.24
N VAL A 555 -18.43 6.81 13.58
CA VAL A 555 -17.46 5.71 13.76
C VAL A 555 -17.04 5.51 15.23
N PRO A 556 -16.51 6.53 15.95
CA PRO A 556 -16.08 6.35 17.34
C PRO A 556 -17.25 6.01 18.27
N PHE A 557 -18.46 6.52 18.00
CA PHE A 557 -19.65 6.20 18.79
C PHE A 557 -20.03 4.71 18.67
N ILE A 558 -19.96 4.16 17.46
CA ILE A 558 -20.25 2.75 17.20
C ILE A 558 -19.18 1.85 17.84
N LEU A 559 -17.91 2.25 17.78
CA LEU A 559 -16.78 1.47 18.33
C LEU A 559 -16.70 1.49 19.86
N ARG A 560 -17.17 2.53 20.55
CA ARG A 560 -17.15 2.63 22.03
C ARG A 560 -17.88 1.48 22.74
N ARG A 561 -18.81 0.79 22.07
CA ARG A 561 -19.56 -0.37 22.61
C ARG A 561 -18.85 -1.72 22.45
N VAL A 562 -17.57 -1.73 22.06
CA VAL A 562 -16.76 -2.95 21.86
C VAL A 562 -15.80 -3.19 23.03
N THR A 563 -15.49 -2.17 23.83
CA THR A 563 -14.50 -2.22 24.93
C THR A 563 -15.11 -2.33 26.33
N THR A 564 -16.38 -2.74 26.44
CA THR A 564 -17.06 -3.02 27.71
C THR A 564 -17.42 -4.49 27.80
#